data_AF-A0A2A4EUZ5-F1
#
_entry.id   AF-A0A2A4EUZ5-F1
#
_cell.length_a   1.000
_cell.length_b   1.000
_cell.length_c   1.000
_cell.angle_alpha   90.00
_cell.angle_beta   90.00
_cell.angle_gamma   90.00
#
_symmetry.space_group_name_H-M   'P 1'
#
loop_
_entity.id
_entity.type
_entity.pdbx_description
1 polymer ?
#
loop_
_entity_poly.entity_id
_entity_poly.type
_entity_poly.pdbx_seq_one_letter_code
_entity_poly.pdbx_strand_id
1 'polypeptide(L)'
;MRITTDIGQDLDVLRDVPAAIVLDESAWPALPPRRTDFDGVDRDDVRGRALGLLLLDLYALAGQAGIGEFECRFFGLLRALIPFDAAWTGVATHTAAGPVMHNSFLYRLPHAFFGDWKRVRDCDPLARRTLHGADGRAVRLSVVERGLDGRFRDWCVKYGLAQLMCVCTLDRRFGLRTFLSIYRQGLHCPFDDDDARRFEEVIPHLAAALTINRAAQLMRVGGDAAVPAARALCDNFGVLHHADRGFDAVMQAEWPGWTGARLPEPLVAHLRRQPAQPFVGAALRIRCVPVAGLFQLDARPRSLLDRLSPRELAAIRYYGAGRSHKEVAQQMAISPTTVRHYLRCAYRKLGMHDKSQIAGVLGAAVEPPCDVPATASAGDRPR
;
A
#
# COMPACT_ATOMS: atom_id res chain seq x y z
N MET A 1 19.07 20.16 15.12
CA MET A 1 18.11 19.81 16.19
C MET A 1 17.94 18.29 16.16
N ARG A 2 18.54 17.57 17.11
CA ARG A 2 18.52 16.11 17.18
C ARG A 2 17.14 15.68 17.64
N ILE A 3 16.35 15.06 16.76
CA ILE A 3 15.13 14.35 17.14
C ILE A 3 15.59 12.99 17.66
N THR A 4 15.66 12.85 18.98
CA THR A 4 15.83 11.57 19.65
C THR A 4 14.52 10.80 19.54
N THR A 5 14.43 9.87 18.60
CA THR A 5 13.44 8.80 18.61
C THR A 5 13.82 7.81 19.70
N ASP A 6 13.29 8.04 20.90
CA ASP A 6 13.27 7.02 21.95
C ASP A 6 12.18 6.02 21.57
N ILE A 7 12.59 4.91 20.95
CA ILE A 7 11.70 3.83 20.56
C ILE A 7 11.62 2.90 21.76
N GLY A 8 10.50 2.97 22.49
CA GLY A 8 10.13 1.95 23.47
C GLY A 8 10.29 0.56 22.84
N GLN A 9 11.01 -0.31 23.54
CA GLN A 9 11.25 -1.69 23.12
C GLN A 9 9.95 -2.50 23.21
N ASP A 10 9.10 -2.45 22.17
CA ASP A 10 7.94 -3.32 22.07
C ASP A 10 8.22 -4.50 21.15
N LEU A 11 8.36 -5.68 21.76
CA LEU A 11 8.39 -6.99 21.12
C LEU A 11 7.15 -7.26 20.23
N ASP A 12 6.07 -6.50 20.40
CA ASP A 12 4.83 -6.60 19.60
C ASP A 12 4.93 -6.01 18.18
N VAL A 13 5.91 -5.13 17.91
CA VAL A 13 6.11 -4.53 16.56
C VAL A 13 6.37 -5.60 15.49
N LEU A 14 6.83 -6.80 15.90
CA LEU A 14 7.19 -7.91 15.01
C LEU A 14 6.03 -8.81 14.62
N ARG A 15 4.95 -8.82 15.41
CA ARG A 15 3.70 -9.54 15.07
C ARG A 15 2.93 -8.81 13.97
N ASP A 16 3.06 -7.49 13.90
CA ASP A 16 2.29 -6.62 13.00
C ASP A 16 3.00 -6.30 11.67
N VAL A 17 4.15 -6.93 11.39
CA VAL A 17 4.84 -6.78 10.11
C VAL A 17 4.02 -7.48 9.01
N PRO A 18 3.56 -6.75 7.98
CA PRO A 18 2.74 -7.33 6.94
C PRO A 18 3.47 -8.47 6.22
N ALA A 19 2.72 -9.48 5.79
CA ALA A 19 3.26 -10.54 4.97
C ALA A 19 3.86 -9.95 3.68
N ALA A 20 4.99 -10.52 3.24
CA ALA A 20 5.56 -10.13 1.95
C ALA A 20 4.65 -10.61 0.81
N ILE A 21 4.53 -9.79 -0.21
CA ILE A 21 3.64 -10.04 -1.34
C ILE A 21 4.42 -10.83 -2.39
N VAL A 22 3.95 -12.02 -2.72
CA VAL A 22 4.53 -12.81 -3.81
C VAL A 22 4.03 -12.24 -5.13
N LEU A 23 4.96 -11.82 -5.98
CA LEU A 23 4.67 -11.28 -7.28
C LEU A 23 4.37 -12.40 -8.27
N ASP A 24 3.28 -12.24 -9.02
CA ASP A 24 2.90 -13.12 -10.10
C ASP A 24 3.21 -12.46 -11.45
N GLU A 25 4.21 -13.01 -12.15
CA GLU A 25 4.61 -12.54 -13.49
C GLU A 25 3.52 -12.78 -14.55
N SER A 26 2.64 -13.76 -14.34
CA SER A 26 1.60 -14.15 -15.30
C SER A 26 0.33 -13.32 -15.19
N ALA A 27 0.16 -12.57 -14.10
CA ALA A 27 -1.06 -11.81 -13.81
C ALA A 27 -1.23 -10.55 -14.68
N TRP A 28 -0.18 -10.09 -15.39
CA TRP A 28 -0.16 -8.76 -16.00
C TRP A 28 0.08 -8.82 -17.51
N PRO A 29 -0.78 -8.18 -18.35
CA PRO A 29 -0.56 -8.12 -19.81
C PRO A 29 0.73 -7.36 -20.14
N ALA A 30 1.31 -7.51 -21.34
CA ALA A 30 2.51 -6.72 -21.69
C ALA A 30 2.20 -5.21 -21.76
N LEU A 31 3.09 -4.38 -21.24
CA LEU A 31 3.07 -2.93 -21.50
C LEU A 31 4.16 -2.61 -22.52
N PRO A 32 3.87 -1.79 -23.54
CA PRO A 32 4.89 -1.34 -24.48
C PRO A 32 5.95 -0.53 -23.70
N PRO A 33 7.24 -0.86 -23.85
CA PRO A 33 8.29 -0.14 -23.13
C PRO A 33 8.47 1.24 -23.76
N ARG A 34 8.58 2.28 -22.95
CA ARG A 34 8.73 3.66 -23.42
C ARG A 34 9.98 3.85 -24.29
N ARG A 35 11.00 3.00 -24.12
CA ARG A 35 12.21 3.03 -24.94
C ARG A 35 11.94 2.92 -26.45
N THR A 36 10.86 2.25 -26.88
CA THR A 36 10.55 2.10 -28.31
C THR A 36 10.16 3.42 -28.98
N ASP A 37 9.73 4.41 -28.20
CA ASP A 37 9.44 5.75 -28.70
C ASP A 37 10.71 6.48 -29.20
N PHE A 38 11.90 5.95 -28.88
CA PHE A 38 13.21 6.53 -29.17
C PHE A 38 14.10 5.62 -30.03
N ASP A 39 13.53 4.57 -30.63
CA ASP A 39 14.26 3.68 -31.55
C ASP A 39 14.75 4.50 -32.78
N GLY A 40 16.02 4.31 -33.16
CA GLY A 40 16.66 5.00 -34.30
C GLY A 40 17.72 6.06 -33.95
N VAL A 41 17.96 6.36 -32.68
CA VAL A 41 19.09 7.21 -32.25
C VAL A 41 20.34 6.34 -32.08
N ASP A 42 21.20 6.30 -33.10
CA ASP A 42 22.43 5.50 -33.08
C ASP A 42 23.59 6.28 -32.45
N ARG A 43 24.19 5.74 -31.39
CA ARG A 43 25.38 6.28 -30.71
C ARG A 43 26.20 5.17 -30.03
N ASP A 44 27.52 5.27 -30.16
CA ASP A 44 28.54 4.27 -29.83
C ASP A 44 28.74 3.92 -28.34
N ASP A 45 28.02 4.54 -27.40
CA ASP A 45 28.14 4.21 -25.97
C ASP A 45 27.11 3.16 -25.53
N VAL A 46 27.51 1.89 -25.62
CA VAL A 46 26.66 0.74 -25.28
C VAL A 46 26.30 0.67 -23.78
N ARG A 47 27.16 1.19 -22.88
CA ARG A 47 27.00 0.99 -21.42
C ARG A 47 26.05 2.02 -20.78
N GLY A 48 26.29 3.32 -21.02
CA GLY A 48 25.39 4.36 -20.53
C GLY A 48 23.97 4.22 -21.11
N ARG A 49 23.87 3.67 -22.32
CA ARG A 49 22.60 3.42 -23.01
C ARG A 49 21.73 2.39 -22.27
N ALA A 50 22.26 1.29 -21.75
CA ALA A 50 21.45 0.26 -21.08
C ALA A 50 20.77 0.80 -19.81
N LEU A 51 21.49 1.53 -18.97
CA LEU A 51 20.92 2.19 -17.79
C LEU A 51 19.90 3.26 -18.21
N GLY A 52 20.24 4.12 -19.18
CA GLY A 52 19.33 5.16 -19.66
C GLY A 52 17.99 4.59 -20.16
N LEU A 53 18.02 3.49 -20.92
CA LEU A 53 16.80 2.81 -21.40
C LEU A 53 16.00 2.18 -20.25
N LEU A 54 16.68 1.58 -19.27
CA LEU A 54 16.02 1.10 -18.05
C LEU A 54 15.31 2.24 -17.32
N LEU A 55 15.97 3.39 -17.15
CA LEU A 55 15.39 4.54 -16.46
C LEU A 55 14.18 5.13 -17.20
N LEU A 56 14.23 5.21 -18.53
CA LEU A 56 13.09 5.65 -19.35
C LEU A 56 11.84 4.78 -19.10
N ASP A 57 12.02 3.47 -19.12
CA ASP A 57 10.92 2.53 -18.87
C ASP A 57 10.49 2.55 -17.41
N LEU A 58 11.42 2.61 -16.46
CA LEU A 58 11.12 2.65 -15.03
C LEU A 58 10.19 3.82 -14.68
N TYR A 59 10.50 5.02 -15.19
CA TYR A 59 9.67 6.20 -14.93
C TYR A 59 8.34 6.16 -15.69
N ALA A 60 8.27 5.51 -16.85
CA ALA A 60 7.00 5.27 -17.54
C ALA A 60 6.09 4.32 -16.72
N LEU A 61 6.67 3.20 -16.28
CA LEU A 61 6.00 2.22 -15.42
C LEU A 61 5.49 2.86 -14.13
N ALA A 62 6.27 3.76 -13.53
CA ALA A 62 5.86 4.46 -12.32
C ALA A 62 4.50 5.16 -12.49
N GLY A 63 4.26 5.83 -13.62
CA GLY A 63 2.99 6.52 -13.87
C GLY A 63 1.82 5.62 -14.29
N GLN A 64 2.08 4.40 -14.75
CA GLN A 64 1.11 3.57 -15.47
C GLN A 64 0.75 2.25 -14.79
N ALA A 65 1.61 1.69 -13.94
CA ALA A 65 1.40 0.37 -13.32
C ALA A 65 0.72 0.49 -11.94
N GLY A 66 -0.09 -0.49 -11.56
CA GLY A 66 -0.60 -0.63 -10.19
C GLY A 66 0.50 -1.00 -9.18
N ILE A 67 0.17 -0.94 -7.87
CA ILE A 67 1.05 -1.48 -6.83
C ILE A 67 1.10 -3.02 -6.95
N GLY A 68 2.28 -3.62 -6.86
CA GLY A 68 2.54 -5.04 -7.12
C GLY A 68 2.94 -5.27 -8.59
N GLU A 69 2.17 -4.75 -9.54
CA GLU A 69 2.51 -4.78 -10.96
C GLU A 69 3.81 -4.00 -11.23
N PHE A 70 3.94 -2.80 -10.65
CA PHE A 70 5.12 -1.95 -10.77
C PHE A 70 6.39 -2.72 -10.35
N GLU A 71 6.39 -3.32 -9.17
CA GLU A 71 7.53 -4.06 -8.64
C GLU A 71 7.86 -5.28 -9.51
N CYS A 72 6.84 -6.01 -9.97
CA CYS A 72 7.02 -7.15 -10.87
C CYS A 72 7.70 -6.74 -12.18
N ARG A 73 7.24 -5.66 -12.82
CA ARG A 73 7.83 -5.17 -14.06
C ARG A 73 9.20 -4.54 -13.85
N PHE A 74 9.42 -3.85 -12.73
CA PHE A 74 10.73 -3.34 -12.35
C PHE A 74 11.76 -4.47 -12.28
N PHE A 75 11.43 -5.62 -11.67
CA PHE A 75 12.35 -6.76 -11.66
C PHE A 75 12.65 -7.30 -13.06
N GLY A 76 11.66 -7.29 -13.97
CA GLY A 76 11.88 -7.59 -15.38
C GLY A 76 12.89 -6.66 -16.04
N LEU A 77 12.77 -5.34 -15.82
CA LEU A 77 13.73 -4.34 -16.32
C LEU A 77 15.13 -4.53 -15.71
N LEU A 78 15.20 -4.72 -14.39
CA LEU A 78 16.44 -4.89 -13.66
C LEU A 78 17.20 -6.14 -14.13
N ARG A 79 16.48 -7.25 -14.39
CA ARG A 79 17.07 -8.51 -14.83
C ARG A 79 17.77 -8.41 -16.19
N ALA A 80 17.32 -7.50 -17.06
CA ALA A 80 17.98 -7.20 -18.32
C ALA A 80 19.32 -6.43 -18.13
N LEU A 81 19.45 -5.67 -17.03
CA LEU A 81 20.67 -4.92 -16.70
C LEU A 81 21.65 -5.74 -15.84
N ILE A 82 21.12 -6.53 -14.89
CA ILE A 82 21.87 -7.36 -13.95
C ILE A 82 21.18 -8.73 -13.90
N PRO A 83 21.77 -9.81 -14.42
CA PRO A 83 21.16 -11.13 -14.35
C PRO A 83 21.05 -11.63 -12.89
N PHE A 84 19.86 -12.08 -12.50
CA PHE A 84 19.56 -12.74 -11.22
C PHE A 84 18.38 -13.71 -11.38
N ASP A 85 18.20 -14.58 -10.39
CA ASP A 85 17.21 -15.65 -10.39
C ASP A 85 15.97 -15.33 -9.53
N ALA A 86 16.19 -14.61 -8.43
CA ALA A 86 15.16 -14.22 -7.48
C ALA A 86 15.49 -12.85 -6.85
N ALA A 87 14.48 -12.17 -6.31
CA ALA A 87 14.68 -10.86 -5.69
C ALA A 87 13.65 -10.52 -4.61
N TRP A 88 14.01 -9.56 -3.76
CA TRP A 88 13.17 -9.04 -2.69
C TRP A 88 13.38 -7.52 -2.56
N THR A 89 12.31 -6.74 -2.59
CA THR A 89 12.37 -5.29 -2.42
C THR A 89 11.22 -4.80 -1.55
N GLY A 90 11.33 -3.59 -1.04
CA GLY A 90 10.28 -2.97 -0.25
C GLY A 90 10.74 -1.71 0.44
N VAL A 91 9.86 -1.20 1.29
CA VAL A 91 10.13 -0.05 2.15
C VAL A 91 10.22 -0.52 3.60
N ALA A 92 11.23 -0.03 4.32
CA ALA A 92 11.46 -0.34 5.71
C ALA A 92 11.84 0.91 6.51
N THR A 93 11.61 0.85 7.82
CA THR A 93 12.28 1.73 8.79
C THR A 93 13.31 0.92 9.56
N HIS A 94 14.46 1.52 9.81
CA HIS A 94 15.50 0.90 10.63
C HIS A 94 15.29 1.27 12.09
N THR A 95 15.23 0.26 12.95
CA THR A 95 15.17 0.41 14.41
C THR A 95 16.43 -0.20 15.04
N ALA A 96 16.66 0.04 16.33
CA ALA A 96 17.76 -0.62 17.06
C ALA A 96 17.66 -2.16 17.03
N ALA A 97 16.45 -2.71 16.88
CA ALA A 97 16.18 -4.15 16.81
C ALA A 97 16.23 -4.71 15.38
N GLY A 98 16.70 -3.93 14.41
CA GLY A 98 16.78 -4.29 13.00
C GLY A 98 15.71 -3.63 12.13
N PRO A 99 15.62 -4.01 10.85
CA PRO A 99 14.69 -3.39 9.93
C PRO A 99 13.27 -3.88 10.17
N VAL A 100 12.33 -2.94 10.14
CA VAL A 100 10.88 -3.17 10.21
C VAL A 100 10.31 -2.90 8.82
N MET A 101 9.79 -3.95 8.19
CA MET A 101 9.26 -3.88 6.83
C MET A 101 7.87 -3.25 6.85
N HIS A 102 7.68 -2.17 6.12
CA HIS A 102 6.37 -1.51 5.95
C HIS A 102 5.56 -2.16 4.84
N ASN A 103 6.24 -2.50 3.75
CA ASN A 103 5.73 -3.32 2.66
C ASN A 103 6.92 -4.01 1.99
N SER A 104 6.70 -5.20 1.42
CA SER A 104 7.74 -5.84 0.64
C SER A 104 7.19 -6.84 -0.37
N PHE A 105 7.97 -7.08 -1.42
CA PHE A 105 7.57 -7.81 -2.61
C PHE A 105 8.63 -8.84 -2.98
N LEU A 106 8.19 -10.08 -3.14
CA LEU A 106 9.00 -11.26 -3.43
C LEU A 106 8.86 -11.60 -4.91
N TYR A 107 9.98 -11.63 -5.62
CA TYR A 107 10.06 -12.02 -7.02
C TYR A 107 10.72 -13.38 -7.13
N ARG A 108 9.98 -14.36 -7.68
CA ARG A 108 10.41 -15.77 -7.82
C ARG A 108 10.84 -16.42 -6.50
N LEU A 109 10.22 -16.00 -5.40
CA LEU A 109 10.39 -16.57 -4.07
C LEU A 109 9.03 -16.98 -3.50
N PRO A 110 8.96 -18.09 -2.76
CA PRO A 110 7.70 -18.57 -2.21
C PRO A 110 7.25 -17.71 -1.02
N HIS A 111 5.95 -17.73 -0.72
CA HIS A 111 5.35 -17.00 0.40
C HIS A 111 6.02 -17.29 1.77
N ALA A 112 6.51 -18.53 1.96
CA ALA A 112 7.20 -18.93 3.19
C ALA A 112 8.52 -18.17 3.44
N PHE A 113 9.15 -17.62 2.38
CA PHE A 113 10.46 -16.97 2.44
C PHE A 113 10.55 -15.92 3.54
N PHE A 114 9.60 -14.98 3.56
CA PHE A 114 9.60 -13.88 4.51
C PHE A 114 9.35 -14.34 5.95
N GLY A 115 8.42 -15.28 6.13
CA GLY A 115 8.12 -15.87 7.43
C GLY A 115 9.33 -16.56 8.05
N ASP A 116 10.11 -17.26 7.24
CA ASP A 116 11.34 -17.92 7.67
C ASP A 116 12.49 -16.93 7.87
N TRP A 117 12.64 -15.93 6.99
CA TRP A 117 13.65 -14.88 7.15
C TRP A 117 13.51 -14.17 8.49
N LYS A 118 12.26 -13.91 8.94
CA LYS A 118 12.02 -13.29 10.26
C LYS A 118 12.67 -14.05 11.43
N ARG A 119 12.89 -15.37 11.29
CA ARG A 119 13.51 -16.23 12.32
C ARG A 119 15.04 -16.19 12.33
N VAL A 120 15.64 -15.66 11.25
CA VAL A 120 17.10 -15.56 11.07
C VAL A 120 17.57 -14.12 10.84
N ARG A 121 16.65 -13.15 10.88
CA ARG A 121 16.95 -11.73 10.63
C ARG A 121 17.99 -11.14 11.60
N ASP A 122 18.09 -11.68 12.81
CA ASP A 122 19.05 -11.28 13.85
C ASP A 122 20.49 -11.65 13.47
N CYS A 123 20.67 -12.68 12.64
CA CYS A 123 21.96 -13.09 12.11
C CYS A 123 22.18 -12.76 10.63
N ASP A 124 21.30 -11.94 10.01
CA ASP A 124 21.41 -11.52 8.61
C ASP A 124 22.56 -10.49 8.43
N PRO A 125 23.66 -10.87 7.75
CA PRO A 125 24.79 -9.98 7.53
C PRO A 125 24.47 -8.85 6.54
N LEU A 126 23.56 -9.05 5.59
CA LEU A 126 23.17 -8.01 4.63
C LEU A 126 22.38 -6.92 5.34
N ALA A 127 21.39 -7.31 6.16
CA ALA A 127 20.62 -6.37 6.97
C ALA A 127 21.54 -5.57 7.92
N ARG A 128 22.45 -6.26 8.63
CA ARG A 128 23.41 -5.59 9.53
C ARG A 128 24.35 -4.62 8.79
N ARG A 129 24.93 -5.04 7.66
CA ARG A 129 25.89 -4.22 6.90
C ARG A 129 25.22 -2.97 6.29
N THR A 130 23.96 -3.09 5.85
CA THR A 130 23.18 -1.95 5.33
C THR A 130 22.65 -1.01 6.42
N LEU A 131 22.43 -1.49 7.66
CA LEU A 131 22.00 -0.67 8.81
C LEU A 131 23.03 0.40 9.21
N HIS A 132 24.32 0.11 9.15
CA HIS A 132 25.40 0.96 9.68
C HIS A 132 25.90 2.07 8.73
N GLY A 133 24.98 2.76 8.05
CA GLY A 133 25.30 3.95 7.25
C GLY A 133 25.85 3.68 5.85
N ALA A 134 25.64 2.47 5.32
CA ALA A 134 26.02 2.09 3.96
C ALA A 134 24.89 2.38 2.94
N ASP A 135 24.08 3.42 3.16
CA ASP A 135 23.04 3.80 2.20
C ASP A 135 23.70 4.16 0.86
N GLY A 136 23.21 3.58 -0.22
CA GLY A 136 23.75 3.71 -1.57
C GLY A 136 24.96 2.82 -1.86
N ARG A 137 25.37 1.94 -0.95
CA ARG A 137 26.47 0.99 -1.19
C ARG A 137 25.98 -0.46 -1.18
N ALA A 138 26.27 -1.19 -2.25
CA ALA A 138 25.91 -2.58 -2.39
C ALA A 138 26.78 -3.47 -1.49
N VAL A 139 26.12 -4.37 -0.78
CA VAL A 139 26.73 -5.42 0.02
C VAL A 139 26.53 -6.74 -0.70
N ARG A 140 27.62 -7.45 -0.96
CA ARG A 140 27.63 -8.78 -1.57
C ARG A 140 27.97 -9.84 -0.52
N LEU A 141 27.40 -11.02 -0.67
CA LEU A 141 27.62 -12.17 0.20
C LEU A 141 27.55 -13.46 -0.63
N SER A 142 28.50 -14.36 -0.39
CA SER A 142 28.41 -15.75 -0.85
C SER A 142 27.97 -16.65 0.31
N VAL A 143 27.09 -17.61 0.04
CA VAL A 143 26.61 -18.55 1.08
C VAL A 143 27.72 -19.39 1.71
N VAL A 144 28.87 -19.52 1.03
CA VAL A 144 30.07 -20.23 1.53
C VAL A 144 31.08 -19.31 2.21
N GLU A 145 30.75 -18.04 2.44
CA GLU A 145 31.62 -17.10 3.16
C GLU A 145 31.96 -17.61 4.57
N ARG A 146 33.25 -17.54 4.94
CA ARG A 146 33.72 -17.98 6.25
C ARG A 146 33.12 -17.10 7.35
N GLY A 147 32.67 -17.73 8.44
CA GLY A 147 32.07 -17.01 9.58
C GLY A 147 30.58 -16.67 9.41
N LEU A 148 29.93 -17.13 8.33
CA LEU A 148 28.48 -17.01 8.19
C LEU A 148 27.76 -17.90 9.19
N ASP A 149 26.81 -17.32 9.94
CA ASP A 149 25.96 -18.01 10.93
C ASP A 149 25.24 -19.21 10.29
N GLY A 150 25.22 -20.34 11.00
CA GLY A 150 24.64 -21.60 10.49
C GLY A 150 23.15 -21.47 10.16
N ARG A 151 22.37 -20.77 10.99
CA ARG A 151 20.93 -20.60 10.75
C ARG A 151 20.66 -19.79 9.48
N PHE A 152 21.42 -18.71 9.28
CA PHE A 152 21.31 -17.90 8.07
C PHE A 152 21.74 -18.67 6.83
N ARG A 153 22.82 -19.46 6.94
CA ARG A 153 23.29 -20.33 5.86
C ARG A 153 22.25 -21.38 5.48
N ASP A 154 21.65 -22.06 6.46
CA ASP A 154 20.60 -23.07 6.22
C ASP A 154 19.37 -22.44 5.56
N TRP A 155 19.01 -21.22 5.95
CA TRP A 155 17.97 -20.44 5.28
C TRP A 155 18.33 -20.13 3.82
N CYS A 156 19.57 -19.70 3.54
CA CYS A 156 20.03 -19.48 2.16
C CYS A 156 19.96 -20.77 1.35
N VAL A 157 20.43 -21.90 1.89
CA VAL A 157 20.40 -23.21 1.22
C VAL A 157 18.97 -23.67 0.95
N LYS A 158 18.06 -23.51 1.93
CA LYS A 158 16.64 -23.86 1.78
C LYS A 158 15.98 -23.17 0.57
N TYR A 159 16.37 -21.93 0.30
CA TYR A 159 15.80 -21.11 -0.78
C TYR A 159 16.70 -21.05 -2.02
N GLY A 160 17.78 -21.83 -2.08
CA GLY A 160 18.71 -21.87 -3.21
C GLY A 160 19.49 -20.57 -3.43
N LEU A 161 19.77 -19.80 -2.38
CA LEU A 161 20.46 -18.51 -2.47
C LEU A 161 21.98 -18.72 -2.35
N ALA A 162 22.69 -18.82 -3.46
CA ALA A 162 24.13 -19.03 -3.45
C ALA A 162 24.93 -17.73 -3.38
N GLN A 163 24.49 -16.72 -4.15
CA GLN A 163 25.07 -15.37 -4.17
C GLN A 163 23.97 -14.37 -3.86
N LEU A 164 24.24 -13.45 -2.95
CA LEU A 164 23.27 -12.45 -2.50
C LEU A 164 23.90 -11.07 -2.64
N MET A 165 23.11 -10.11 -3.13
CA MET A 165 23.49 -8.70 -3.14
C MET A 165 22.34 -7.85 -2.64
N CYS A 166 22.62 -6.91 -1.74
CA CYS A 166 21.63 -6.02 -1.15
C CYS A 166 22.14 -4.58 -1.16
N VAL A 167 21.27 -3.63 -1.47
CA VAL A 167 21.52 -2.19 -1.35
C VAL A 167 20.29 -1.51 -0.76
N CYS A 168 20.51 -0.46 0.02
CA CYS A 168 19.45 0.36 0.59
C CYS A 168 19.68 1.82 0.21
N THR A 169 18.60 2.61 0.11
CA THR A 169 18.69 4.07 0.05
C THR A 169 17.71 4.68 1.03
N LEU A 170 18.10 5.80 1.65
CA LEU A 170 17.27 6.56 2.58
C LEU A 170 16.63 7.74 1.85
N ASP A 171 15.31 7.74 1.75
CA ASP A 171 14.57 8.94 1.43
C ASP A 171 14.48 9.82 2.69
N ARG A 172 15.34 10.85 2.75
CA ARG A 172 15.41 11.78 3.87
C ARG A 172 14.15 12.64 4.04
N ARG A 173 13.29 12.73 3.01
CA ARG A 173 12.04 13.50 3.10
C ARG A 173 11.04 12.83 4.02
N PHE A 174 10.98 11.50 4.00
CA PHE A 174 10.01 10.71 4.75
C PHE A 174 10.64 9.83 5.84
N GLY A 175 11.98 9.73 5.88
CA GLY A 175 12.69 8.83 6.79
C GLY A 175 12.49 7.35 6.45
N LEU A 176 12.06 7.06 5.22
CA LEU A 176 11.79 5.72 4.73
C LEU A 176 13.01 5.19 3.97
N ARG A 177 13.37 3.92 4.21
CA ARG A 177 14.43 3.25 3.47
C ARG A 177 13.84 2.31 2.44
N THR A 178 14.23 2.47 1.20
CA THR A 178 13.97 1.46 0.16
C THR A 178 15.13 0.49 0.14
N PHE A 179 14.85 -0.80 0.23
CA PHE A 179 15.86 -1.84 0.08
C PHE A 179 15.62 -2.64 -1.21
N LEU A 180 16.69 -3.17 -1.77
CA LEU A 180 16.65 -4.02 -2.94
C LEU A 180 17.67 -5.14 -2.74
N SER A 181 17.20 -6.38 -2.79
CA SER A 181 18.00 -7.60 -2.70
C SER A 181 17.78 -8.46 -3.94
N ILE A 182 18.87 -8.96 -4.51
CA ILE A 182 18.84 -9.90 -5.64
C ILE A 182 19.71 -11.12 -5.33
N TYR A 183 19.33 -12.26 -5.90
CA TYR A 183 19.89 -13.56 -5.58
C TYR A 183 20.22 -14.36 -6.85
N ARG A 184 21.36 -15.05 -6.84
CA ARG A 184 21.71 -16.06 -7.85
C ARG A 184 21.82 -17.44 -7.19
N GLN A 185 21.40 -18.48 -7.89
CA GLN A 185 21.41 -19.87 -7.40
C GLN A 185 22.76 -20.56 -7.63
N GLY A 186 23.57 -20.08 -8.58
CA GLY A 186 24.87 -20.64 -8.90
C GLY A 186 26.02 -20.03 -8.10
N LEU A 187 26.83 -20.88 -7.45
CA LEU A 187 28.08 -20.44 -6.81
C LEU A 187 29.12 -19.91 -7.82
N HIS A 188 29.04 -20.34 -9.07
CA HIS A 188 30.00 -20.02 -10.14
C HIS A 188 29.78 -18.64 -10.80
N CYS A 189 28.71 -17.92 -10.42
CA CYS A 189 28.37 -16.61 -10.98
C CYS A 189 28.29 -15.53 -9.88
N PRO A 190 29.39 -15.22 -9.17
CA PRO A 190 29.38 -14.17 -8.14
C PRO A 190 29.03 -12.79 -8.73
N PHE A 191 28.44 -11.92 -7.92
CA PHE A 191 28.23 -10.53 -8.30
C PHE A 191 29.57 -9.80 -8.35
N ASP A 192 29.90 -9.21 -9.50
CA ASP A 192 31.14 -8.46 -9.68
C ASP A 192 30.98 -6.99 -9.29
N ASP A 193 32.04 -6.20 -9.48
CA ASP A 193 32.02 -4.77 -9.15
C ASP A 193 31.16 -3.94 -10.11
N ASP A 194 30.92 -4.44 -11.32
CA ASP A 194 30.05 -3.76 -12.29
C ASP A 194 28.57 -3.98 -11.95
N ASP A 195 28.21 -5.20 -11.56
CA ASP A 195 26.91 -5.54 -10.98
C ASP A 195 26.62 -4.61 -9.79
N ALA A 196 27.58 -4.48 -8.85
CA ALA A 196 27.44 -3.63 -7.68
C ALA A 196 27.21 -2.15 -8.04
N ARG A 197 28.02 -1.59 -8.96
CA ARG A 197 27.85 -0.20 -9.41
C ARG A 197 26.49 0.07 -10.03
N ARG A 198 26.03 -0.79 -10.96
CA ARG A 198 24.70 -0.66 -11.59
C ARG A 198 23.58 -0.73 -10.54
N PHE A 199 23.75 -1.59 -9.53
CA PHE A 199 22.78 -1.75 -8.46
C PHE A 199 22.70 -0.50 -7.56
N GLU A 200 23.84 0.11 -7.26
CA GLU A 200 23.97 1.39 -6.53
C GLU A 200 23.41 2.58 -7.33
N GLU A 201 23.56 2.57 -8.66
CA GLU A 201 22.97 3.60 -9.54
C GLU A 201 21.44 3.48 -9.62
N VAL A 202 20.89 2.26 -9.64
CA VAL A 202 19.44 2.03 -9.78
C VAL A 202 18.66 2.36 -8.50
N ILE A 203 19.20 2.07 -7.30
CA ILE A 203 18.44 2.19 -6.05
C ILE A 203 17.82 3.59 -5.78
N PRO A 204 18.48 4.74 -6.01
CA PRO A 204 17.81 6.04 -5.87
C PRO A 204 16.68 6.24 -6.88
N HIS A 205 16.82 5.72 -8.10
CA HIS A 205 15.78 5.80 -9.12
C HIS A 205 14.58 4.93 -8.77
N LEU A 206 14.80 3.73 -8.22
CA LEU A 206 13.73 2.89 -7.69
C LEU A 206 12.95 3.62 -6.59
N ALA A 207 13.64 4.22 -5.62
CA ALA A 207 13.00 4.96 -4.54
C ALA A 207 12.14 6.13 -5.07
N ALA A 208 12.67 6.92 -6.00
CA ALA A 208 11.93 8.00 -6.65
C ALA A 208 10.74 7.50 -7.48
N ALA A 209 10.92 6.41 -8.23
CA ALA A 209 9.87 5.80 -9.04
C ALA A 209 8.74 5.21 -8.17
N LEU A 210 9.06 4.63 -7.01
CA LEU A 210 8.06 4.21 -6.04
C LEU A 210 7.21 5.38 -5.55
N THR A 211 7.82 6.53 -5.22
CA THR A 211 7.07 7.75 -4.85
C THR A 211 6.12 8.20 -5.95
N ILE A 212 6.59 8.24 -7.20
CA ILE A 212 5.76 8.59 -8.37
C ILE A 212 4.62 7.58 -8.53
N ASN A 213 4.90 6.29 -8.39
CA ASN A 213 3.90 5.23 -8.52
C ASN A 213 2.80 5.34 -7.47
N ARG A 214 3.16 5.60 -6.21
CA ARG A 214 2.18 5.79 -5.14
C ARG A 214 1.31 7.02 -5.38
N ALA A 215 1.90 8.11 -5.88
CA ALA A 215 1.13 9.30 -6.27
C ALA A 215 0.17 9.02 -7.44
N ALA A 216 0.65 8.36 -8.49
CA ALA A 216 -0.15 8.02 -9.67
C ALA A 216 -1.30 7.06 -9.35
N GLN A 217 -1.07 6.08 -8.46
CA GLN A 217 -2.11 5.18 -7.95
C GLN A 217 -3.27 5.96 -7.33
N LEU A 218 -2.97 6.92 -6.45
CA LEU A 218 -3.99 7.74 -5.80
C LEU A 218 -4.80 8.53 -6.84
N MET A 219 -4.12 9.18 -7.79
CA MET A 219 -4.77 9.98 -8.83
C MET A 219 -5.75 9.16 -9.68
N ARG A 220 -5.36 7.95 -10.13
CA ARG A 220 -6.21 7.09 -10.97
C ARG A 220 -7.47 6.61 -10.27
N VAL A 221 -7.38 6.26 -8.98
CA VAL A 221 -8.49 5.66 -8.25
C VAL A 221 -9.56 6.68 -7.84
N GLY A 222 -9.24 7.97 -7.77
CA GLY A 222 -10.22 9.00 -7.35
C GLY A 222 -10.82 9.83 -8.48
N GLY A 223 -10.70 9.41 -9.74
CA GLY A 223 -11.38 10.08 -10.86
C GLY A 223 -12.91 9.96 -10.84
N ASP A 224 -13.46 9.05 -10.03
CA ASP A 224 -14.87 8.60 -10.13
C ASP A 224 -15.72 8.87 -8.87
N ALA A 225 -15.17 9.57 -7.87
CA ALA A 225 -15.87 9.85 -6.62
C ALA A 225 -16.67 11.17 -6.69
N ALA A 226 -17.99 11.09 -6.49
CA ALA A 226 -18.91 12.24 -6.48
C ALA A 226 -18.65 13.26 -5.35
N VAL A 227 -17.87 12.89 -4.32
CA VAL A 227 -17.47 13.79 -3.22
C VAL A 227 -15.95 13.92 -3.22
N PRO A 228 -15.39 15.15 -3.26
CA PRO A 228 -13.95 15.35 -3.15
C PRO A 228 -13.47 14.89 -1.78
N ALA A 229 -12.88 13.69 -1.73
CA ALA A 229 -12.20 13.16 -0.57
C ALA A 229 -10.71 13.47 -0.70
N ALA A 230 -10.09 13.85 0.42
CA ALA A 230 -8.65 13.96 0.49
C ALA A 230 -8.05 12.57 0.68
N ARG A 231 -7.06 12.21 -0.15
CA ARG A 231 -6.55 10.84 -0.17
C ARG A 231 -5.15 10.72 0.41
N ALA A 232 -4.84 9.54 0.92
CA ALA A 232 -3.51 9.19 1.36
C ALA A 232 -3.22 7.69 1.19
N LEU A 233 -1.94 7.34 1.16
CA LEU A 233 -1.43 5.99 1.27
C LEU A 233 -0.59 5.87 2.53
N CYS A 234 -0.88 4.88 3.36
CA CYS A 234 -0.09 4.54 4.54
C CYS A 234 0.24 3.05 4.61
N ASP A 235 1.23 2.70 5.41
CA ASP A 235 1.48 1.31 5.80
C ASP A 235 0.73 0.92 7.07
N ASN A 236 0.93 -0.33 7.51
CA ASN A 236 0.31 -0.90 8.70
C ASN A 236 0.81 -0.29 10.04
N PHE A 237 1.87 0.53 10.00
CA PHE A 237 2.40 1.27 11.15
C PHE A 237 1.89 2.71 11.20
N GLY A 238 1.06 3.08 10.21
CA GLY A 238 0.49 4.41 10.04
C GLY A 238 1.45 5.41 9.43
N VAL A 239 2.62 5.00 8.91
CA VAL A 239 3.51 5.96 8.25
C VAL A 239 2.94 6.28 6.87
N LEU A 240 2.88 7.57 6.54
CA LEU A 240 2.36 8.05 5.26
C LEU A 240 3.43 7.95 4.18
N HIS A 241 3.10 7.24 3.10
CA HIS A 241 3.94 7.13 1.90
C HIS A 241 3.59 8.24 0.90
N HIS A 242 2.31 8.64 0.86
CA HIS A 242 1.83 9.77 0.07
C HIS A 242 0.54 10.34 0.66
N ALA A 243 0.31 11.64 0.50
CA ALA A 243 -0.95 12.29 0.86
C ALA A 243 -1.24 13.48 -0.07
N ASP A 244 -2.50 13.64 -0.46
CA ASP A 244 -2.99 14.80 -1.19
C ASP A 244 -2.88 16.06 -0.32
N ARG A 245 -2.70 17.25 -0.94
CA ARG A 245 -2.55 18.53 -0.20
C ARG A 245 -3.67 18.83 0.79
N GLY A 246 -4.89 18.34 0.54
CA GLY A 246 -6.05 18.55 1.41
C GLY A 246 -6.17 17.55 2.57
N PHE A 247 -5.38 16.49 2.58
CA PHE A 247 -5.48 15.43 3.58
C PHE A 247 -5.21 15.98 4.98
N ASP A 248 -4.23 16.88 5.05
CA ASP A 248 -3.78 17.38 6.32
C ASP A 248 -4.86 18.16 7.07
N ALA A 249 -5.58 19.02 6.34
CA ALA A 249 -6.67 19.82 6.88
C ALA A 249 -7.83 18.96 7.39
N VAL A 250 -8.14 17.85 6.71
CA VAL A 250 -9.20 16.92 7.15
C VAL A 250 -8.79 16.22 8.44
N MET A 251 -7.55 15.75 8.54
CA MET A 251 -7.04 15.09 9.75
C MET A 251 -7.00 16.04 10.95
N GLN A 252 -6.60 17.29 10.76
CA GLN A 252 -6.54 18.30 11.83
C GLN A 252 -7.91 18.66 12.42
N ALA A 253 -9.01 18.44 11.68
CA ALA A 253 -10.36 18.66 12.20
C ALA A 253 -10.75 17.67 13.31
N GLU A 254 -10.21 16.44 13.28
CA GLU A 254 -10.39 15.44 14.33
C GLU A 254 -9.24 15.49 15.36
N TRP A 255 -8.02 15.73 14.88
CA TRP A 255 -6.80 15.73 15.69
C TRP A 255 -6.02 17.04 15.50
N PRO A 256 -6.34 18.10 16.26
CA PRO A 256 -5.72 19.42 16.07
C PRO A 256 -4.19 19.46 16.25
N GLY A 257 -3.64 18.56 17.07
CA GLY A 257 -2.20 18.43 17.31
C GLY A 257 -1.44 17.61 16.27
N TRP A 258 -2.09 17.16 15.19
CA TRP A 258 -1.47 16.31 14.20
C TRP A 258 -0.56 17.11 13.25
N THR A 259 0.69 16.66 13.16
CA THR A 259 1.80 17.34 12.47
C THR A 259 2.21 16.67 11.16
N GLY A 260 1.45 15.69 10.69
CA GLY A 260 1.74 14.93 9.47
C GLY A 260 2.67 13.74 9.68
N ALA A 261 3.09 13.12 8.57
CA ALA A 261 3.97 11.94 8.46
C ALA A 261 3.46 10.61 9.06
N ARG A 262 2.77 10.61 10.20
CA ARG A 262 2.21 9.40 10.82
C ARG A 262 0.76 9.58 11.22
N LEU A 263 -0.05 8.56 10.99
CA LEU A 263 -1.45 8.52 11.39
C LEU A 263 -1.59 8.43 12.92
N PRO A 264 -2.64 9.04 13.50
CA PRO A 264 -2.96 8.90 14.92
C PRO A 264 -3.24 7.44 15.31
N GLU A 265 -2.83 7.05 16.52
CA GLU A 265 -2.94 5.68 17.03
C GLU A 265 -4.37 5.08 16.94
N PRO A 266 -5.46 5.81 17.23
CA PRO A 266 -6.81 5.26 17.09
C PRO A 266 -7.12 4.79 15.65
N LEU A 267 -6.62 5.50 14.64
CA LEU A 267 -6.80 5.14 13.25
C LEU A 267 -5.91 3.94 12.88
N VAL A 268 -4.66 3.90 13.35
CA VAL A 268 -3.75 2.76 13.12
C VAL A 268 -4.33 1.47 13.72
N ALA A 269 -4.81 1.53 14.96
CA ALA A 269 -5.46 0.41 15.62
C ALA A 269 -6.74 -0.05 14.88
N HIS A 270 -7.50 0.88 14.30
CA HIS A 270 -8.66 0.56 13.45
C HIS A 270 -8.26 -0.18 12.18
N LEU A 271 -7.25 0.30 11.46
CA LEU A 271 -6.74 -0.33 10.24
C LEU A 271 -6.30 -1.79 10.48
N ARG A 272 -5.65 -2.06 11.62
CA ARG A 272 -5.22 -3.42 11.99
C ARG A 272 -6.37 -4.35 12.31
N ARG A 273 -7.41 -3.86 13.01
CA ARG A 273 -8.51 -4.69 13.50
C ARG A 273 -9.63 -4.86 12.47
N GLN A 274 -9.90 -3.81 11.69
CA GLN A 274 -11.06 -3.72 10.79
C GLN A 274 -10.66 -3.10 9.45
N PRO A 275 -9.74 -3.71 8.70
CA PRO A 275 -9.10 -3.12 7.51
C PRO A 275 -10.08 -2.75 6.37
N ALA A 276 -11.24 -3.42 6.33
CA ALA A 276 -12.28 -3.21 5.31
C ALA A 276 -13.43 -2.31 5.77
N GLN A 277 -13.45 -1.89 7.04
CA GLN A 277 -14.50 -1.00 7.55
C GLN A 277 -14.02 0.45 7.54
N PRO A 278 -14.91 1.41 7.21
CA PRO A 278 -14.55 2.82 7.30
C PRO A 278 -14.32 3.22 8.76
N PHE A 279 -13.31 4.07 8.99
CA PHE A 279 -13.14 4.73 10.27
C PHE A 279 -14.11 5.91 10.36
N VAL A 280 -14.85 6.02 11.46
CA VAL A 280 -15.80 7.10 11.70
C VAL A 280 -15.41 7.82 12.99
N GLY A 281 -14.90 9.05 12.84
CA GLY A 281 -14.56 9.94 13.94
C GLY A 281 -15.70 10.89 14.31
N ALA A 282 -15.40 11.87 15.17
CA ALA A 282 -16.33 12.93 15.53
C ALA A 282 -16.58 13.89 14.34
N ALA A 283 -15.52 14.33 13.68
CA ALA A 283 -15.47 15.35 12.64
C ALA A 283 -15.22 14.80 11.23
N LEU A 284 -14.72 13.56 11.09
CA LEU A 284 -14.39 12.97 9.79
C LEU A 284 -14.88 11.53 9.61
N ARG A 285 -14.88 11.09 8.35
CA ARG A 285 -15.04 9.68 7.96
C ARG A 285 -13.95 9.32 6.95
N ILE A 286 -13.31 8.18 7.15
CA ILE A 286 -12.25 7.68 6.28
C ILE A 286 -12.67 6.33 5.73
N ARG A 287 -12.74 6.21 4.40
CA ARG A 287 -12.79 4.91 3.73
C ARG A 287 -11.39 4.33 3.72
N CYS A 288 -11.25 3.07 4.13
CA CYS A 288 -9.98 2.37 4.19
C CYS A 288 -10.02 1.21 3.18
N VAL A 289 -9.08 1.17 2.25
CA VAL A 289 -8.99 0.12 1.23
C VAL A 289 -7.58 -0.47 1.27
N PRO A 290 -7.42 -1.77 1.62
CA PRO A 290 -6.14 -2.45 1.52
C PRO A 290 -5.68 -2.51 0.06
N VAL A 291 -4.42 -2.15 -0.19
CA VAL A 291 -3.79 -2.19 -1.52
C VAL A 291 -2.36 -2.69 -1.38
N ALA A 292 -2.12 -3.97 -1.72
CA ALA A 292 -0.79 -4.56 -1.80
C ALA A 292 0.12 -4.21 -0.60
N GLY A 293 -0.32 -4.57 0.61
CA GLY A 293 0.43 -4.35 1.86
C GLY A 293 0.38 -2.92 2.40
N LEU A 294 -0.27 -2.00 1.69
CA LEU A 294 -0.58 -0.65 2.14
C LEU A 294 -2.09 -0.47 2.36
N PHE A 295 -2.47 0.69 2.87
CA PHE A 295 -3.85 1.16 2.93
C PHE A 295 -4.00 2.45 2.15
N GLN A 296 -4.96 2.48 1.24
CA GLN A 296 -5.49 3.70 0.68
C GLN A 296 -6.57 4.23 1.63
N LEU A 297 -6.45 5.52 1.94
CA LEU A 297 -7.38 6.26 2.79
C LEU A 297 -8.05 7.33 1.94
N ASP A 298 -9.38 7.36 1.95
CA ASP A 298 -10.15 8.48 1.42
C ASP A 298 -10.86 9.16 2.57
N ALA A 299 -10.28 10.27 3.03
CA ALA A 299 -10.75 11.05 4.14
C ALA A 299 -11.68 12.17 3.66
N ARG A 300 -12.82 12.32 4.32
CA ARG A 300 -13.70 13.45 4.12
C ARG A 300 -14.27 13.96 5.44
N PRO A 301 -14.64 15.25 5.52
CA PRO A 301 -15.45 15.74 6.62
C PRO A 301 -16.70 14.87 6.79
N ARG A 302 -17.10 14.70 8.04
CA ARG A 302 -18.29 13.92 8.38
C ARG A 302 -19.52 14.69 7.92
N SER A 303 -20.29 14.08 7.03
CA SER A 303 -21.54 14.65 6.54
C SER A 303 -22.64 14.48 7.60
N LEU A 304 -23.74 15.22 7.43
CA LEU A 304 -24.91 15.06 8.29
C LEU A 304 -25.50 13.64 8.18
N LEU A 305 -25.40 13.00 7.01
CA LEU A 305 -25.88 11.63 6.80
C LEU A 305 -25.08 10.59 7.60
N ASP A 306 -23.79 10.83 7.84
CA ASP A 306 -22.95 9.94 8.67
C ASP A 306 -23.29 10.01 10.17
N ARG A 307 -24.21 10.89 10.56
CA ARG A 307 -24.75 10.98 11.93
C ARG A 307 -26.01 10.15 12.12
N LEU A 308 -26.59 9.65 11.03
CA LEU A 308 -27.76 8.79 11.06
C LEU A 308 -27.38 7.36 11.40
N SER A 309 -28.25 6.66 12.13
CA SER A 309 -28.16 5.22 12.26
C SER A 309 -28.44 4.53 10.91
N PRO A 310 -28.01 3.28 10.70
CA PRO A 310 -28.28 2.55 9.46
C PRO A 310 -29.78 2.51 9.10
N ARG A 311 -30.66 2.36 10.11
CA ARG A 311 -32.12 2.35 9.93
C ARG A 311 -32.67 3.73 9.59
N GLU A 312 -32.16 4.79 10.21
CA GLU A 312 -32.54 6.18 9.90
C GLU A 312 -32.12 6.57 8.48
N LEU A 313 -30.89 6.21 8.07
CA LEU A 313 -30.39 6.46 6.73
C LEU A 313 -31.19 5.72 5.67
N ALA A 314 -31.51 4.45 5.90
CA ALA A 314 -32.35 3.67 5.00
C ALA A 314 -33.74 4.30 4.82
N ALA A 315 -34.37 4.73 5.92
CA ALA A 315 -35.66 5.41 5.87
C ALA A 315 -35.60 6.73 5.07
N ILE A 316 -34.59 7.57 5.32
CA ILE A 316 -34.37 8.82 4.57
C ILE A 316 -34.13 8.57 3.09
N ARG A 317 -33.30 7.58 2.73
CA ARG A 317 -33.00 7.24 1.32
C ARG A 317 -34.26 6.80 0.57
N TYR A 318 -35.04 5.88 1.15
CA TYR A 318 -36.28 5.41 0.52
C TYR A 318 -37.34 6.51 0.43
N TYR A 319 -37.46 7.34 1.46
CA TYR A 319 -38.41 8.45 1.47
C TYR A 319 -38.00 9.58 0.51
N GLY A 320 -36.69 9.83 0.38
CA GLY A 320 -36.10 10.79 -0.57
C GLY A 320 -36.26 10.36 -2.03
N ALA A 321 -36.31 9.05 -2.31
CA ALA A 321 -36.64 8.49 -3.62
C ALA A 321 -38.14 8.60 -3.99
N GLY A 322 -38.92 9.40 -3.27
CA GLY A 322 -40.34 9.66 -3.57
C GLY A 322 -41.33 8.71 -2.91
N ARG A 323 -40.89 7.65 -2.23
CA ARG A 323 -41.78 6.65 -1.62
C ARG A 323 -42.60 7.22 -0.47
N SER A 324 -43.81 6.69 -0.30
CA SER A 324 -44.72 6.98 0.81
C SER A 324 -44.31 6.24 2.08
N HIS A 325 -44.83 6.69 3.24
CA HIS A 325 -44.56 6.03 4.52
C HIS A 325 -44.92 4.53 4.55
N LYS A 326 -45.98 4.13 3.84
CA LYS A 326 -46.40 2.72 3.76
C LYS A 326 -45.42 1.90 2.92
N GLU A 327 -44.96 2.43 1.79
CA GLU A 327 -43.98 1.75 0.92
C GLU A 327 -42.62 1.63 1.59
N VAL A 328 -42.15 2.67 2.30
CA VAL A 328 -40.91 2.60 3.09
C VAL A 328 -41.04 1.54 4.19
N ALA A 329 -42.19 1.47 4.86
CA ALA A 329 -42.46 0.48 5.91
C ALA A 329 -42.42 -0.95 5.38
N GLN A 330 -43.04 -1.18 4.22
CA GLN A 330 -43.02 -2.45 3.52
C GLN A 330 -41.59 -2.84 3.11
N GLN A 331 -40.82 -1.91 2.51
CA GLN A 331 -39.45 -2.17 2.08
C GLN A 331 -38.50 -2.49 3.25
N MET A 332 -38.71 -1.85 4.40
CA MET A 332 -37.88 -2.03 5.60
C MET A 332 -38.40 -3.14 6.53
N ALA A 333 -39.51 -3.80 6.18
CA ALA A 333 -40.21 -4.79 6.99
C ALA A 333 -40.49 -4.33 8.44
N ILE A 334 -41.02 -3.12 8.59
CA ILE A 334 -41.37 -2.49 9.89
C ILE A 334 -42.73 -1.79 9.81
N SER A 335 -43.27 -1.31 10.94
CA SER A 335 -44.55 -0.58 10.93
C SER A 335 -44.42 0.84 10.36
N PRO A 336 -45.48 1.40 9.74
CA PRO A 336 -45.50 2.81 9.31
C PRO A 336 -45.23 3.80 10.44
N THR A 337 -45.65 3.47 11.67
CA THR A 337 -45.39 4.28 12.87
C THR A 337 -43.89 4.29 13.20
N THR A 338 -43.22 3.15 13.07
CA THR A 338 -41.76 3.04 13.25
C THR A 338 -41.01 3.82 12.17
N VAL A 339 -41.48 3.83 10.92
CA VAL A 339 -40.90 4.68 9.86
C VAL A 339 -41.02 6.16 10.20
N ARG A 340 -42.21 6.63 10.61
CA ARG A 340 -42.39 8.04 11.05
C ARG A 340 -41.45 8.39 12.20
N HIS A 341 -41.24 7.46 13.13
CA HIS A 341 -40.28 7.64 14.21
C HIS A 341 -38.85 7.80 13.68
N TYR A 342 -38.39 6.90 12.79
CA TYR A 342 -37.04 7.01 12.20
C TYR A 342 -36.86 8.27 11.37
N LEU A 343 -37.85 8.65 10.55
CA LEU A 343 -37.81 9.90 9.76
C LEU A 343 -37.75 11.13 10.68
N ARG A 344 -38.54 11.17 11.76
CA ARG A 344 -38.50 12.26 12.74
C ARG A 344 -37.14 12.36 13.44
N CYS A 345 -36.59 11.22 13.86
CA CYS A 345 -35.26 11.18 14.46
C CYS A 345 -34.18 11.64 13.47
N ALA A 346 -34.28 11.22 12.21
CA ALA A 346 -33.36 11.64 11.16
C ALA A 346 -33.48 13.14 10.85
N TYR A 347 -34.69 13.67 10.70
CA TYR A 347 -34.93 15.11 10.45
C TYR A 347 -34.30 15.96 11.55
N ARG A 348 -34.50 15.58 12.81
CA ARG A 348 -33.88 16.25 13.95
C ARG A 348 -32.35 16.22 13.89
N LYS A 349 -31.75 15.07 13.55
CA LYS A 349 -30.28 14.94 13.43
C LYS A 349 -29.70 15.70 12.24
N LEU A 350 -30.47 15.85 11.17
CA LEU A 350 -30.09 16.56 9.95
C LEU A 350 -30.44 18.06 9.99
N GLY A 351 -31.17 18.53 11.01
CA GLY A 351 -31.66 19.91 11.07
C GLY A 351 -32.68 20.26 9.98
N MET A 352 -33.42 19.27 9.47
CA MET A 352 -34.39 19.45 8.38
C MET A 352 -35.80 19.67 8.93
N HIS A 353 -36.55 20.52 8.23
CA HIS A 353 -37.94 20.83 8.53
C HIS A 353 -38.89 20.38 7.42
N ASP A 354 -38.38 20.10 6.21
CA ASP A 354 -39.19 19.70 5.04
C ASP A 354 -38.55 18.54 4.25
N LYS A 355 -39.40 17.72 3.62
CA LYS A 355 -39.06 16.67 2.66
C LYS A 355 -38.27 17.20 1.47
N SER A 356 -38.54 18.43 1.01
CA SER A 356 -37.83 19.06 -0.12
C SER A 356 -36.31 19.18 0.11
N GLN A 357 -35.89 19.29 1.38
CA GLN A 357 -34.47 19.40 1.76
C GLN A 357 -33.71 18.07 1.67
N ILE A 358 -34.42 16.92 1.62
CA ILE A 358 -33.80 15.59 1.55
C ILE A 358 -33.00 15.42 0.26
N ALA A 359 -33.54 15.89 -0.87
CA ALA A 359 -32.88 15.75 -2.17
C ALA A 359 -31.52 16.47 -2.20
N GLY A 360 -31.44 17.66 -1.58
CA GLY A 360 -30.17 18.40 -1.46
C GLY A 360 -29.15 17.69 -0.59
N VAL A 361 -29.56 17.10 0.54
CA VAL A 361 -28.67 16.37 1.44
C VAL A 361 -28.21 15.04 0.85
N LEU A 362 -29.08 14.32 0.14
CA LEU A 362 -28.76 13.05 -0.52
C LEU A 362 -27.93 13.25 -1.78
N GLY A 363 -28.21 14.29 -2.58
CA GLY A 363 -27.47 14.60 -3.81
C GLY A 363 -26.00 14.95 -3.55
N ALA A 364 -25.68 15.47 -2.37
CA ALA A 364 -24.30 15.75 -1.95
C ALA A 364 -23.50 14.50 -1.50
N ALA A 365 -24.11 13.30 -1.47
CA ALA A 365 -23.53 12.13 -0.79
C ALA A 365 -23.76 10.78 -1.49
N VAL A 366 -24.01 10.75 -2.80
CA VAL A 366 -24.34 9.50 -3.50
C VAL A 366 -23.10 8.61 -3.66
N GLU A 367 -22.92 7.67 -2.73
CA GLU A 367 -22.23 6.40 -2.96
C GLU A 367 -23.19 5.44 -3.70
N PRO A 368 -22.71 4.65 -4.68
CA PRO A 368 -23.54 3.64 -5.33
C PRO A 368 -23.98 2.59 -4.30
N PRO A 369 -25.21 2.04 -4.41
CA PRO A 369 -25.66 0.97 -3.54
C PRO A 369 -24.78 -0.28 -3.72
N CYS A 370 -24.27 -0.79 -2.60
CA CYS A 370 -23.64 -2.11 -2.54
C CYS A 370 -24.77 -3.15 -2.63
N ASP A 371 -25.00 -3.68 -3.82
CA ASP A 371 -25.91 -4.81 -4.01
C ASP A 371 -25.31 -6.04 -3.32
N VAL A 372 -25.99 -6.50 -2.27
CA VAL A 372 -25.76 -7.82 -1.68
C VAL A 372 -26.55 -8.81 -2.53
N PRO A 373 -25.91 -9.74 -3.25
CA PRO A 373 -26.66 -10.76 -3.96
C PRO A 373 -27.38 -11.65 -2.94
N ALA A 374 -28.72 -11.65 -3.03
CA ALA A 374 -29.58 -12.55 -2.29
C ALA A 374 -29.24 -13.99 -2.69
N THR A 375 -29.02 -14.81 -1.66
CA THR A 375 -28.88 -16.27 -1.72
C THR A 375 -29.98 -16.90 -2.58
N ALA A 376 -29.61 -17.54 -3.68
CA ALA A 376 -30.50 -18.42 -4.43
C ALA A 376 -30.64 -19.75 -3.68
N SER A 377 -31.84 -20.03 -3.20
CA SER A 377 -32.25 -21.33 -2.68
C SER A 377 -32.24 -22.35 -3.82
N ALA A 378 -31.33 -23.32 -3.76
CA ALA A 378 -31.36 -24.50 -4.60
C ALA A 378 -32.44 -25.45 -4.08
N GLY A 379 -33.56 -25.52 -4.79
CA GLY A 379 -34.56 -26.55 -4.66
C GLY A 379 -35.12 -26.87 -6.02
N ASP A 380 -34.54 -27.86 -6.70
CA ASP A 380 -35.34 -28.79 -7.50
C ASP A 380 -34.56 -30.08 -7.80
N ARG A 381 -35.14 -31.22 -7.41
CA ARG A 381 -34.75 -32.55 -7.90
C ARG A 381 -35.86 -32.99 -8.87
N PRO A 382 -35.53 -33.50 -10.06
CA PRO A 382 -36.39 -34.45 -10.75
C PRO A 382 -35.91 -35.88 -10.52
N ARG A 383 -36.84 -36.78 -10.81
CA ARG A 383 -36.95 -38.19 -10.41
C ARG A 383 -35.97 -39.13 -11.08
#